data_AF-A0A7C3K9T0-F1
#
_entry.id   AF-A0A7C3K9T0-F1
#
_cell.length_a   1.000
_cell.length_b   1.000
_cell.length_c   1.000
_cell.angle_alpha   90.00
_cell.angle_beta   90.00
_cell.angle_gamma   90.00
#
_symmetry.space_group_name_H-M   'P 1'
#
loop_
_entity.id
_entity.type
_entity.pdbx_description
1 polymer ?
#
loop_
_entity_poly.entity_id
_entity_poly.type
_entity_poly.pdbx_seq_one_letter_code
_entity_poly.pdbx_strand_id
1 'polypeptide(L)'
;MFPLRNRRMTSWPVHVDLLDRAILDLLCSLSATWREHDADALTGMQQEALRLLTEAGLVERRVWLTARMESQPDEVDLTVVVSGEGVTPLIWERVFRAVP
;
A
#
# COMPACT_ATOMS: atom_id res chain seq x y z
N MET A 1 -14.19 6.55 -44.82
CA MET A 1 -13.21 7.64 -44.63
C MET A 1 -13.61 8.38 -43.36
N PHE A 2 -13.03 8.02 -42.21
CA PHE A 2 -13.35 8.62 -40.91
C PHE A 2 -12.24 9.60 -40.53
N PRO A 3 -12.54 10.82 -40.04
CA PRO A 3 -11.51 11.82 -39.77
C PRO A 3 -10.70 11.42 -38.52
N LEU A 4 -9.39 11.43 -38.66
CA LEU A 4 -8.43 11.29 -37.57
C LEU A 4 -8.57 12.51 -36.64
N ARG A 5 -9.25 12.32 -35.51
CA ARG A 5 -9.30 13.31 -34.44
C ARG A 5 -7.91 13.37 -33.80
N ASN A 6 -7.18 14.41 -34.18
CA ASN A 6 -5.85 14.76 -33.68
C ASN A 6 -5.93 14.97 -32.15
N ARG A 7 -5.78 13.90 -31.38
CA ARG A 7 -5.73 13.94 -29.91
C ARG A 7 -4.35 14.49 -29.57
N ARG A 8 -4.25 15.81 -29.43
CA ARG A 8 -3.11 16.44 -28.78
C ARG A 8 -2.91 15.72 -27.44
N MET A 9 -1.87 14.90 -27.34
CA MET A 9 -1.29 14.49 -26.06
C MET A 9 -0.79 15.77 -25.42
N THR A 10 -1.68 16.47 -24.74
CA THR A 10 -1.31 17.45 -23.74
C THR A 10 -0.49 16.67 -22.73
N SER A 11 0.82 16.91 -22.72
CA SER A 11 1.74 16.43 -21.69
C SER A 11 1.10 16.71 -20.34
N TRP A 12 0.59 15.65 -19.69
CA TRP A 12 0.01 15.79 -18.36
C TRP A 12 1.14 16.19 -17.41
N PRO A 13 0.97 17.24 -16.60
CA PRO A 13 1.90 17.46 -15.50
C PRO A 13 1.80 16.23 -14.60
N VAL A 14 2.89 15.46 -14.52
CA VAL A 14 3.03 14.34 -13.60
C VAL A 14 3.15 14.94 -12.20
N HIS A 15 2.02 15.39 -11.65
CA HIS A 15 1.90 15.56 -10.22
C HIS A 15 1.84 14.15 -9.64
N VAL A 16 3.00 13.64 -9.24
CA VAL A 16 3.05 12.45 -8.39
C VAL A 16 2.35 12.84 -7.09
N ASP A 17 1.15 12.30 -6.90
CA ASP A 17 0.42 12.39 -5.65
C ASP A 17 1.33 11.84 -4.53
N LEU A 18 1.33 12.48 -3.35
CA LEU A 18 2.15 12.03 -2.21
C LEU A 18 1.83 10.57 -1.84
N LEU A 19 0.57 10.16 -2.07
CA LEU A 19 0.15 8.78 -1.91
C LEU A 19 0.77 7.84 -2.96
N ASP A 20 0.81 8.25 -4.23
CA ASP A 20 1.38 7.43 -5.31
C ASP A 20 2.89 7.22 -5.09
N ARG A 21 3.58 8.24 -4.58
CA ARG A 21 5.00 8.11 -4.19
C ARG A 21 5.19 7.15 -3.02
N ALA A 22 4.35 7.26 -1.98
CA ALA A 22 4.41 6.36 -0.84
C ALA A 22 4.14 4.90 -1.23
N ILE A 23 3.22 4.66 -2.17
CA ILE A 23 2.94 3.33 -2.74
C ILE A 23 4.20 2.76 -3.40
N LEU A 24 4.88 3.53 -4.25
CA LEU A 24 6.10 3.06 -4.94
C LEU A 24 7.24 2.79 -3.98
N ASP A 25 7.50 3.72 -3.06
CA ASP A 25 8.58 3.59 -2.09
C ASP A 25 8.40 2.32 -1.26
N LEU A 26 7.15 1.99 -0.87
CA LEU A 26 6.82 0.74 -0.19
C LEU A 26 7.01 -0.49 -1.09
N LEU A 27 6.49 -0.48 -2.32
CA LEU A 27 6.67 -1.63 -3.22
C LEU A 27 8.16 -1.91 -3.52
N CYS A 28 9.00 -0.89 -3.52
CA CYS A 28 10.45 -1.03 -3.71
C CYS A 28 11.19 -1.50 -2.44
N SER A 29 10.69 -1.17 -1.25
CA SER A 29 11.32 -1.56 0.02
C SER A 29 10.86 -2.93 0.52
N LEU A 30 9.66 -3.36 0.13
CA LEU A 30 9.08 -4.63 0.55
C LEU A 30 9.82 -5.83 -0.06
N SER A 31 10.03 -6.85 0.77
CA SER A 31 10.63 -8.11 0.35
C SER A 31 9.59 -9.00 -0.32
N ALA A 32 9.98 -9.71 -1.39
CA ALA A 32 9.14 -10.73 -2.02
C ALA A 32 8.91 -11.98 -1.13
N THR A 33 9.66 -12.10 -0.04
CA THR A 33 9.50 -13.15 0.98
C THR A 33 9.09 -12.54 2.31
N TRP A 34 8.45 -13.34 3.18
CA TRP A 34 8.13 -12.95 4.55
C TRP A 34 9.36 -12.39 5.27
N ARG A 35 9.28 -11.12 5.65
CA ARG A 35 10.30 -10.41 6.41
C ARG A 35 9.60 -9.48 7.37
N GLU A 36 10.16 -9.40 8.57
CA GLU A 36 9.72 -8.41 9.56
C GLU A 36 9.94 -7.00 8.99
N HIS A 37 8.91 -6.17 9.12
CA HIS A 37 8.94 -4.78 8.73
C HIS A 37 8.63 -3.94 9.97
N ASP A 38 9.50 -2.97 10.25
CA ASP A 38 9.24 -1.96 11.27
C ASP A 38 8.10 -1.05 10.82
N ALA A 39 6.91 -1.26 11.38
CA ALA A 39 5.71 -0.49 11.05
C ALA A 39 5.69 0.89 11.71
N ASP A 40 6.44 1.07 12.80
CA ASP A 40 6.54 2.32 13.55
C ASP A 40 7.45 3.33 12.83
N ALA A 41 8.38 2.84 12.01
CA ALA A 41 9.18 3.66 11.11
C ALA A 41 8.39 4.24 9.93
N LEU A 42 7.15 3.79 9.68
CA LEU A 42 6.33 4.28 8.58
C LEU A 42 5.64 5.60 8.92
N THR A 43 5.70 6.55 7.99
CA THR A 43 4.87 7.76 8.06
C THR A 43 3.38 7.41 7.92
N GLY A 44 2.49 8.28 8.40
CA GLY A 44 1.03 8.06 8.25
C GLY A 44 0.57 7.85 6.80
N MET A 45 1.24 8.50 5.84
CA MET A 45 0.97 8.30 4.40
C MET A 45 1.42 6.91 3.92
N GLN A 46 2.56 6.41 4.39
CA GLN A 46 3.02 5.05 4.08
C GLN A 46 2.14 3.99 4.75
N GLN A 47 1.65 4.23 5.97
CA GLN A 47 0.69 3.33 6.61
C GLN A 47 -0.61 3.22 5.81
N GLU A 48 -1.11 4.34 5.29
CA GLU A 48 -2.29 4.38 4.41
C GLU A 48 -2.02 3.68 3.08
N ALA A 49 -0.88 3.93 2.45
CA ALA A 49 -0.47 3.22 1.24
C ALA A 49 -0.38 1.70 1.47
N LEU A 50 0.21 1.27 2.58
CA LEU A 50 0.28 -0.15 2.94
C LEU A 50 -1.12 -0.75 3.15
N ARG A 51 -2.06 -0.02 3.79
CA ARG A 51 -3.49 -0.39 3.89
C ARG A 51 -4.10 -0.67 2.52
N LEU A 52 -3.96 0.28 1.60
CA LEU A 52 -4.51 0.14 0.24
C LEU A 52 -3.88 -1.04 -0.50
N LEU A 53 -2.56 -1.22 -0.43
CA LEU A 53 -1.87 -2.34 -1.06
C LEU A 53 -2.34 -3.70 -0.52
N THR A 54 -2.56 -3.81 0.81
CA THR A 54 -3.08 -5.04 1.40
C THR A 54 -4.53 -5.29 1.04
N GLU A 55 -5.38 -4.27 1.06
CA GLU A 55 -6.79 -4.40 0.64
C GLU A 55 -6.91 -4.83 -0.81
N ALA A 56 -6.03 -4.33 -1.69
CA ALA A 56 -5.95 -4.70 -3.09
C ALA A 56 -5.37 -6.12 -3.35
N GLY A 57 -4.92 -6.82 -2.31
CA GLY A 57 -4.28 -8.13 -2.43
C GLY A 57 -2.87 -8.09 -3.03
N LEU A 58 -2.23 -6.91 -3.05
CA LEU A 58 -0.87 -6.75 -3.58
C LEU A 58 0.21 -7.08 -2.55
N VAL A 59 -0.13 -6.98 -1.26
CA VAL A 59 0.78 -7.24 -0.15
C VAL A 59 0.03 -8.00 0.93
N GLU A 60 0.55 -9.16 1.31
CA GLU A 60 0.12 -9.86 2.52
C GLU A 60 0.95 -9.40 3.72
N ARG A 61 0.32 -9.31 4.89
CA ARG A 61 1.04 -8.95 6.12
C ARG A 61 0.61 -9.82 7.30
N ARG A 62 1.54 -10.02 8.22
CA ARG A 62 1.30 -10.63 9.53
C ARG A 62 1.71 -9.61 10.60
N VAL A 63 0.79 -9.33 11.51
CA VAL A 63 0.95 -8.36 12.58
C VAL A 63 0.93 -9.09 13.92
N TRP A 64 1.95 -8.85 14.74
CA TRP A 64 1.98 -9.27 16.13
C TRP A 64 1.60 -8.09 17.00
N LEU A 65 0.59 -8.28 17.85
CA LEU A 65 0.13 -7.29 18.80
C LEU A 65 0.27 -7.90 20.18
N THR A 66 1.12 -7.28 20.98
CA THR A 66 1.29 -7.61 22.39
C THR A 66 0.66 -6.50 23.20
N ALA A 67 -0.37 -6.84 23.97
CA ALA A 67 -1.08 -5.89 24.82
C ALA A 67 -0.90 -6.28 26.28
N ARG A 68 -0.49 -5.29 27.09
CA ARG A 68 -0.39 -5.41 28.54
C ARG A 68 -1.26 -4.34 29.19
N MET A 69 -2.11 -4.74 30.12
CA MET A 69 -2.90 -3.80 30.92
C MET A 69 -2.22 -3.59 32.27
N GLU A 70 -2.02 -2.34 32.70
CA GLU A 70 -1.32 -2.03 33.96
C GLU A 70 -1.90 -2.70 35.21
N SER A 71 -3.17 -3.11 35.16
CA SER A 71 -3.87 -3.74 36.29
C SER A 71 -4.09 -5.25 36.14
N GLN A 72 -3.57 -5.89 35.08
CA GLN A 72 -3.63 -7.35 34.93
C GLN A 72 -2.21 -7.94 34.80
N PRO A 73 -1.93 -9.06 35.49
CA PRO A 73 -0.64 -9.74 35.37
C PRO A 73 -0.47 -10.45 34.02
N ASP A 74 -1.57 -10.69 33.31
CA ASP A 74 -1.59 -11.46 32.07
C ASP A 74 -1.28 -10.57 30.86
N GLU A 75 -0.43 -11.11 29.98
CA GLU A 75 -0.03 -10.53 28.70
C GLU A 75 -0.85 -11.19 27.60
N VAL A 76 -1.47 -10.39 26.73
CA VAL A 76 -2.27 -10.90 25.62
C VAL A 76 -1.47 -10.73 24.34
N ASP A 77 -1.00 -11.86 23.80
CA ASP A 77 -0.38 -11.93 22.49
C ASP A 77 -1.41 -12.31 21.43
N LEU A 78 -1.57 -11.43 20.44
CA LEU A 78 -2.43 -11.64 19.29
C LEU A 78 -1.59 -11.64 18.01
N THR A 79 -1.76 -12.67 17.20
CA THR A 79 -1.25 -12.68 15.82
C THR A 79 -2.42 -12.46 14.87
N VAL A 80 -2.33 -11.43 14.03
CA VAL A 80 -3.31 -11.13 12.98
C VAL A 80 -2.65 -11.31 11.62
N VAL A 81 -3.25 -12.11 10.74
CA VAL A 81 -2.88 -12.15 9.33
C VAL A 81 -3.87 -11.26 8.58
N VAL A 82 -3.36 -10.31 7.82
CA VAL A 82 -4.16 -9.40 7.00
C VAL A 82 -3.79 -9.59 5.54
N SER A 83 -4.77 -10.06 4.78
CA SER A 83 -4.72 -10.21 3.33
C SER A 83 -6.07 -9.76 2.79
N GLY A 84 -6.07 -8.85 1.82
CA GLY A 84 -7.29 -8.48 1.09
C GLY A 84 -7.43 -9.29 -0.19
N GLU A 85 -8.66 -9.58 -0.59
CA GLU A 85 -9.01 -10.12 -1.91
C GLU A 85 -9.51 -9.02 -2.86
N GLY A 86 -9.31 -7.75 -2.50
CA GLY A 86 -9.98 -6.63 -3.12
C GLY A 86 -9.56 -6.42 -4.57
N VAL A 87 -10.45 -6.78 -5.50
CA VAL A 87 -10.49 -6.26 -6.87
C VAL A 87 -10.90 -4.78 -6.82
N THR A 88 -10.01 -3.91 -6.34
CA THR A 88 -10.21 -2.46 -6.38
C THR A 88 -9.47 -1.91 -7.60
N PRO A 89 -10.14 -1.67 -8.75
CA PRO A 89 -9.46 -1.29 -10.00
C PRO A 89 -8.70 0.03 -9.87
N LEU A 90 -9.16 0.92 -8.99
CA LEU A 90 -8.55 2.21 -8.69
C LEU A 90 -7.13 2.09 -8.10
N ILE A 91 -6.85 1.05 -7.31
CA ILE A 91 -5.51 0.86 -6.72
C ILE A 91 -4.57 0.31 -7.78
N TRP A 92 -5.03 -0.63 -8.60
CA TRP A 92 -4.28 -1.10 -9.77
C TRP A 92 -3.95 0.04 -10.72
N GLU A 93 -4.90 0.91 -11.06
CA GLU A 93 -4.65 2.09 -11.88
C GLU A 93 -3.64 3.06 -11.26
N ARG A 94 -3.66 3.25 -9.94
CA ARG A 94 -2.65 4.06 -9.24
C ARG A 94 -1.28 3.42 -9.27
N VAL A 95 -1.18 2.12 -8.99
CA VAL A 95 0.09 1.37 -9.08
C VAL A 95 0.64 1.44 -10.51
N PHE A 96 -0.16 1.13 -11.52
CA PHE A 96 0.26 1.21 -12.93
C PHE A 96 0.63 2.62 -13.38
N ARG A 97 0.00 3.66 -12.82
CA ARG A 97 0.37 5.06 -13.08
C ARG A 97 1.69 5.45 -12.40
N ALA A 98 1.93 4.90 -11.23
CA ALA A 98 3.08 5.24 -10.41
C ALA A 98 4.35 4.55 -10.92
N VAL A 99 4.25 3.33 -11.47
CA VAL A 99 5.39 2.63 -12.08
C VAL A 99 5.80 3.31 -13.39
N PRO A 100 7.08 3.71 -13.58
CA PRO A 100 7.56 4.39 -14.78
C PRO A 100 7.55 3.52 -16.06
#